data_AF-L9YTV1-F1
#
_entry.id   AF-L9YTV1-F1
#
_cell.length_a   1.000
_cell.length_b   1.000
_cell.length_c   1.000
_cell.angle_alpha   90.00
_cell.angle_beta   90.00
_cell.angle_gamma   90.00
#
_symmetry.space_group_name_H-M   'P 1'
#
loop_
_entity.id
_entity.type
_entity.pdbx_description
1 polymer ?
#
loop_
_entity_poly.entity_id
_entity_poly.type
_entity_poly.pdbx_seq_one_letter_code
_entity_poly.pdbx_strand_id
1 'polypeptide(L)' 'MMPTKSLYRNLNRHGHEIGYSTVHQRFGELETDGLIERIDDRGYYQESLNGETYHDGELVLNDLEQDD' A
#
# COMPACT_ATOMS: atom_id res chain seq x y z
N MET A 1 0.50 6.44 -9.74
CA MET A 1 1.20 6.98 -8.54
C MET A 1 0.20 7.26 -7.44
N MET A 2 0.36 6.62 -6.29
CA MET A 2 -0.51 6.72 -5.12
C MET A 2 0.11 7.64 -4.06
N PRO A 3 -0.49 8.81 -3.75
CA PRO A 3 -0.01 9.68 -2.67
C PRO A 3 -0.70 9.32 -1.35
N THR A 4 0.07 8.95 -0.33
CA THR A 4 -0.43 8.58 1.03
C THR A 4 -1.35 9.67 1.63
N LYS A 5 -0.96 10.94 1.49
CA LYS A 5 -1.74 12.09 1.97
C LYS A 5 -3.07 12.26 1.24
N SER A 6 -3.12 11.95 -0.05
CA SER A 6 -4.34 12.02 -0.84
C SER A 6 -5.31 10.92 -0.48
N LEU A 7 -4.81 9.69 -0.25
CA LEU A 7 -5.62 8.57 0.19
C LEU A 7 -6.22 8.81 1.59
N TYR A 8 -5.39 9.26 2.54
CA TYR A 8 -5.88 9.66 3.88
C TYR A 8 -7.04 10.67 3.80
N ARG A 9 -6.89 11.72 2.97
CA ARG A 9 -7.94 12.73 2.77
C ARG A 9 -9.20 12.15 2.14
N ASN A 10 -9.05 11.25 1.16
CA ASN A 10 -10.17 10.63 0.49
C ASN A 10 -10.96 9.71 1.45
N LEU A 11 -10.29 8.84 2.19
CA LEU A 11 -10.91 7.92 3.14
C LEU A 11 -11.68 8.68 4.23
N ASN A 12 -11.10 9.74 4.79
CA ASN A 12 -11.81 10.57 5.78
C ASN A 12 -12.98 11.35 5.16
N ARG A 13 -12.87 11.81 3.90
CA ARG A 13 -14.00 12.44 3.18
C ARG A 13 -15.17 11.47 3.01
N HIS A 14 -14.91 10.17 2.88
CA HIS A 14 -15.92 9.13 2.75
C HIS A 14 -16.35 8.51 4.09
N GLY A 15 -15.93 9.08 5.23
CA GLY A 15 -16.42 8.71 6.55
C GLY A 15 -15.65 7.57 7.24
N HIS A 16 -14.45 7.22 6.77
CA HIS A 16 -13.66 6.13 7.36
C HIS A 16 -12.91 6.50 8.66
N GLU A 17 -12.94 7.75 9.13
CA GLU A 17 -12.32 8.25 10.37
C GLU A 17 -10.97 7.59 10.75
N ILE A 18 -10.00 7.60 9.82
CA ILE A 18 -8.68 6.99 10.04
C ILE A 18 -7.58 8.03 10.20
N GLY A 19 -6.58 7.73 11.01
CA GLY A 19 -5.38 8.57 11.17
C GLY A 19 -4.44 8.50 9.96
N TYR A 20 -3.70 9.59 9.71
CA TYR A 20 -2.66 9.61 8.68
C TYR A 20 -1.53 8.60 8.96
N SER A 21 -1.16 8.42 10.23
CA SER A 21 -0.17 7.42 10.65
C SER A 21 -0.59 5.99 10.28
N THR A 22 -1.88 5.68 10.40
CA THR A 22 -2.42 4.37 10.00
C THR A 22 -2.24 4.15 8.51
N VAL A 23 -2.59 5.14 7.67
CA VAL A 23 -2.37 5.04 6.21
C VAL A 23 -0.90 4.86 5.89
N HIS A 24 -0.02 5.61 6.56
CA HIS A 24 1.42 5.50 6.35
C HIS A 24 1.96 4.12 6.76
N GLN A 25 1.48 3.57 7.88
CA GLN A 25 1.88 2.23 8.34
C GLN A 25 1.47 1.16 7.33
N ARG A 26 0.23 1.20 6.81
CA ARG A 26 -0.24 0.24 5.80
C ARG A 26 0.55 0.31 4.50
N PHE A 27 0.97 1.51 4.08
CA PHE A 27 1.87 1.63 2.93
C PHE A 27 3.24 1.02 3.20
N GLY A 28 3.77 1.15 4.42
CA GLY A 28 5.01 0.48 4.82
C GLY A 28 4.90 -1.04 4.83
N GLU A 29 3.77 -1.59 5.28
CA GLU A 29 3.50 -3.03 5.21
C GLU A 29 3.46 -3.50 3.74
N LEU A 30 2.66 -2.85 2.88
CA LEU A 30 2.61 -3.18 1.44
C LEU A 30 3.98 -3.05 0.73
N GLU A 31 4.80 -2.08 1.13
CA GLU A 31 6.18 -1.93 0.61
C GLU A 31 7.08 -3.07 1.11
N THR A 32 6.94 -3.47 2.37
CA THR A 32 7.69 -4.59 2.97
C THR A 32 7.33 -5.91 2.30
N ASP A 33 6.06 -6.11 2.00
CA ASP A 33 5.54 -7.29 1.29
C ASP A 33 5.88 -7.24 -0.22
N GLY A 34 6.52 -6.16 -0.68
CA GLY A 34 6.94 -6.01 -2.07
C GLY A 34 5.80 -5.80 -3.06
N LEU A 35 4.60 -5.41 -2.59
CA LEU A 35 3.42 -5.16 -3.43
C LEU A 35 3.41 -3.77 -4.04
N ILE A 36 4.02 -2.81 -3.36
CA ILE A 36 4.22 -1.46 -3.86
C ILE A 36 5.69 -1.06 -3.72
N GLU A 37 6.13 -0.11 -4.53
CA GLU A 37 7.47 0.44 -4.43
C GLU A 37 7.44 1.97 -4.39
N ARG A 38 8.31 2.54 -3.57
CA ARG A 38 8.47 3.99 -3.49
C ARG A 38 9.25 4.49 -4.71
N ILE A 39 8.69 5.45 -5.42
CA ILE A 39 9.26 5.99 -6.66
C ILE A 39 10.04 7.29 -6.45
N ASP A 40 9.84 7.98 -5.34
CA ASP A 40 10.56 9.20 -4.98
C ASP A 40 10.68 9.41 -3.47
N ASP A 41 11.49 10.39 -3.08
CA ASP A 41 11.68 10.82 -1.70
C ASP A 41 10.47 11.61 -1.13
N ARG A 42 9.46 11.90 -1.95
CA ARG A 42 8.27 12.67 -1.59
C ARG A 42 7.12 11.78 -1.11
N GLY A 43 7.32 10.46 -1.10
CA GLY A 43 6.36 9.49 -0.59
C GLY A 43 5.28 9.12 -1.59
N TYR A 44 5.59 9.19 -2.89
CA TYR A 44 4.75 8.56 -3.90
C TYR A 44 5.12 7.10 -4.07
N TYR A 45 4.10 6.27 -4.27
CA TYR A 45 4.25 4.83 -4.50
C TYR A 45 3.65 4.45 -5.86
N GLN A 46 4.16 3.37 -6.43
CA GLN A 46 3.54 2.66 -7.53
C GLN A 46 3.37 1.19 -7.19
N GLU A 47 2.48 0.52 -7.90
CA GLU A 47 2.30 -0.92 -7.80
C GLU A 47 3.53 -1.63 -8.39
N SER A 48 4.02 -2.66 -7.70
CA SER A 48 5.08 -3.52 -8.22
C SER A 48 4.48 -4.61 -9.10
N LEU A 49 5.33 -5.39 -9.78
CA LEU A 49 4.88 -6.56 -10.54
C LEU A 49 4.17 -7.60 -9.65
N ASN A 50 4.67 -7.81 -8.43
CA ASN A 50 4.02 -8.70 -7.46
C ASN A 50 2.69 -8.13 -6.98
N GLY A 51 2.60 -6.80 -6.84
CA GLY A 51 1.35 -6.08 -6.55
C GLY A 51 0.29 -6.33 -7.60
N GLU A 52 0.66 -6.15 -8.88
CA GLU A 52 -0.23 -6.39 -10.02
C GLU A 52 -0.71 -7.85 -10.04
N THR A 53 0.20 -8.79 -9.85
CA THR A 53 -0.11 -10.24 -9.81
C THR A 53 -1.03 -10.60 -8.63
N TYR A 54 -0.80 -9.99 -7.46
CA TYR A 54 -1.67 -10.15 -6.28
C TYR A 54 -3.06 -9.54 -6.50
N HIS A 55 -3.12 -8.35 -7.10
CA HIS A 55 -4.38 -7.68 -7.41
C HIS A 55 -5.23 -8.44 -8.44
N ASP A 56 -4.58 -9.07 -9.41
CA ASP A 56 -5.21 -9.94 -10.40
C ASP A 56 -5.63 -11.31 -9.82
N GLY A 57 -5.32 -11.56 -8.54
CA GLY A 57 -5.63 -12.80 -7.84
C GLY A 57 -4.76 -13.99 -8.27
N GLU A 58 -3.69 -13.72 -9.00
CA GLU A 58 -2.69 -14.70 -9.44
C GLU A 58 -1.63 -14.97 -8.35
N LEU A 59 -1.59 -14.14 -7.30
CA LEU A 59 -0.80 -14.34 -6.08
C LEU A 59 -1.74 -14.44 -4.88
N VAL A 60 -1.57 -15.45 -4.03
CA VAL A 60 -2.42 -15.64 -2.84
C VAL A 60 -1.73 -15.06 -1.61
N LEU A 61 -2.49 -14.55 -0.62
CA LEU A 61 -1.95 -13.95 0.62
C LEU A 61 -0.86 -14.80 1.30
N ASN A 62 -1.01 -16.13 1.28
CA ASN A 62 -0.04 -17.06 1.87
C ASN A 62 1.34 -17.04 1.19
N ASP A 63 1.44 -16.54 -0.05
CA ASP A 63 2.71 -16.43 -0.77
C ASP A 63 3.51 -15.16 -0.39
N LEU A 64 2.88 -14.24 0.35
CA LEU A 64 3.45 -12.98 0.82
C LEU A 64 3.86 -13.01 2.28
N GLU A 65 3.34 -13.95 3.06
CA GLU A 65 3.75 -14.15 4.45
C GLU A 65 5.20 -14.67 4.47
N GLN A 66 6.16 -13.81 4.84
CA GLN A 66 7.52 -14.24 5.13
C GLN A 66 7.52 -14.99 6.47
N ASP A 67 7.89 -16.27 6.45
CA ASP A 67 8.11 -17.05 7.67
C ASP A 67 9.14 -16.33 8.57
N ASP A 68 8.73 -16.02 9.81
CA ASP A 68 9.51 -15.38 10.88
C ASP A 68 10.88 -16.04 11.17
#